data_AF-A0A5B8J2F2-F1
#
_entry.id   AF-A0A5B8J2F2-F1
#
_cell.length_a   1.000
_cell.length_b   1.000
_cell.length_c   1.000
_cell.angle_alpha   90.00
_cell.angle_beta   90.00
_cell.angle_gamma   90.00
#
_symmetry.space_group_name_H-M   'P 1'
#
loop_
_entity.id
_entity.type
_entity.pdbx_description
1 polymer ?
#
loop_
_entity_poly.entity_id
_entity_poly.type
_entity_poly.pdbx_seq_one_letter_code
_entity_poly.pdbx_strand_id
1 'polypeptide(L)'
;MSRRYWIVTALFLLAGLAPLISAFTAAMIAGSFGCRLDEGNAHPCVILGHDWGDLLYSMGVAFWLFFFTGGLFLIGAGMTIFGWIRSLTRKRT
;
A
#
# COMPACT_ATOMS: atom_id res chain seq x y z
N MET A 1 7.83 18.20 -17.42
CA MET A 1 6.57 17.91 -16.73
C MET A 1 6.30 18.98 -15.70
N SER A 2 5.03 19.34 -15.47
CA SER A 2 4.64 20.28 -14.42
C SER A 2 4.62 19.61 -13.04
N ARG A 3 4.66 20.40 -11.96
CA ARG A 3 4.56 19.89 -10.57
C ARG A 3 3.29 19.09 -10.32
N ARG A 4 2.17 19.49 -10.95
CA ARG A 4 0.87 18.81 -10.83
C ARG A 4 0.92 17.38 -11.34
N TYR A 5 1.65 17.12 -12.42
CA TYR A 5 1.81 15.78 -12.97
C TYR A 5 2.37 14.80 -11.94
N TRP A 6 3.48 15.18 -11.29
CA TRP A 6 4.14 14.34 -10.29
C TRP A 6 3.30 14.13 -9.03
N ILE A 7 2.51 15.12 -8.62
CA ILE A 7 1.57 14.97 -7.50
C ILE A 7 0.51 13.90 -7.83
N VAL A 8 -0.10 13.97 -9.01
CA VAL A 8 -1.11 12.99 -9.44
C VAL A 8 -0.50 11.60 -9.56
N THR A 9 0.69 11.48 -10.13
CA THR A 9 1.42 10.20 -10.21
C THR A 9 1.67 9.61 -8.82
N ALA A 10 2.11 10.42 -7.85
CA ALA A 10 2.34 9.96 -6.48
C ALA A 10 1.04 9.46 -5.81
N LEU A 11 -0.08 10.15 -6.02
CA LEU A 11 -1.38 9.73 -5.48
C LEU A 11 -1.81 8.36 -6.03
N PHE A 12 -1.62 8.11 -7.32
CA PHE A 12 -1.93 6.80 -7.90
C PHE A 12 -1.06 5.67 -7.36
N LEU A 13 0.25 5.92 -7.21
CA LEU A 13 1.17 4.95 -6.63
C LEU A 13 0.80 4.62 -5.18
N LEU A 14 0.53 5.64 -4.36
CA LEU A 14 0.18 5.47 -2.95
C LEU A 14 -1.19 4.77 -2.80
N ALA A 15 -2.20 5.18 -3.56
CA ALA A 15 -3.53 4.57 -3.50
C ALA A 15 -3.51 3.09 -3.90
N GLY A 16 -2.71 2.72 -4.90
CA GLY A 16 -2.58 1.32 -5.32
C GLY A 16 -1.79 0.46 -4.32
N LEU A 17 -0.78 1.01 -3.64
CA LEU A 17 0.04 0.27 -2.67
C LEU A 17 -0.50 0.30 -1.23
N ALA A 18 -1.37 1.25 -0.89
CA ALA A 18 -1.88 1.42 0.47
C ALA A 18 -2.42 0.13 1.11
N PRO A 19 -3.20 -0.72 0.42
CA PRO A 19 -3.72 -1.94 1.04
C PRO A 19 -2.63 -2.97 1.34
N LEU A 20 -1.61 -3.08 0.50
CA LEU A 20 -0.44 -3.92 0.78
C LEU A 20 0.33 -3.40 2.00
N ILE A 21 0.61 -2.09 2.03
CA ILE A 21 1.33 -1.47 3.15
C ILE A 21 0.59 -1.70 4.47
N SER A 22 -0.74 -1.53 4.47
CA SER A 22 -1.58 -1.83 5.62
C SER A 22 -1.44 -3.29 6.09
N ALA A 23 -1.62 -4.25 5.17
CA ALA A 23 -1.58 -5.66 5.51
C ALA A 23 -0.19 -6.13 5.99
N PHE A 24 0.88 -5.68 5.32
CA PHE A 24 2.25 -5.97 5.75
C PHE A 24 2.55 -5.38 7.13
N THR A 25 2.08 -4.16 7.41
CA THR A 25 2.27 -3.53 8.73
C THR A 25 1.56 -4.35 9.81
N ALA A 26 0.34 -4.83 9.56
CA ALA A 26 -0.38 -5.69 10.49
C ALA A 26 0.37 -7.01 10.74
N ALA A 27 0.88 -7.65 9.68
CA ALA A 27 1.66 -8.89 9.80
C ALA A 27 2.95 -8.69 10.61
N MET A 28 3.65 -7.57 10.41
CA MET A 28 4.86 -7.24 11.17
C MET A 28 4.56 -7.01 12.66
N ILE A 29 3.47 -6.29 12.98
CA ILE A 29 3.05 -6.07 14.36
C ILE A 29 2.62 -7.39 15.00
N ALA A 30 1.73 -8.16 14.38
CA ALA A 30 1.29 -9.44 14.93
C ALA A 30 2.48 -10.41 15.14
N GLY A 31 3.40 -10.47 14.17
CA GLY A 31 4.61 -11.28 14.25
C GLY A 31 5.58 -10.87 15.36
N SER A 32 5.71 -9.57 15.66
CA SER A 32 6.60 -9.11 16.73
C SER A 32 6.06 -9.37 18.13
N PHE A 33 4.73 -9.44 18.29
CA PHE A 33 4.06 -9.74 19.56
C PHE A 33 3.62 -11.20 19.69
N GLY A 34 3.89 -12.05 18.69
CA GLY A 34 3.50 -13.47 18.70
C GLY A 34 1.99 -13.70 18.59
N CYS A 35 1.24 -12.71 18.10
CA CYS A 35 -0.19 -12.80 17.89
C CYS A 35 -0.52 -13.59 16.63
N ARG A 36 -1.64 -14.30 16.67
CA ARG A 36 -2.21 -14.95 15.48
C ARG A 36 -2.89 -13.89 14.61
N LEU A 37 -2.50 -13.82 13.34
CA LEU A 37 -3.16 -13.00 12.33
C LEU A 37 -3.51 -13.89 11.13
N ASP A 38 -4.80 -14.00 10.83
CA ASP A 38 -5.30 -14.63 9.62
C ASP A 38 -6.51 -13.88 9.07
N GLU A 39 -6.85 -14.16 7.82
CA GLU A 39 -7.93 -13.48 7.08
C GLU A 39 -9.31 -14.09 7.37
N GLY A 40 -9.34 -15.23 8.07
CA GLY A 40 -10.55 -16.00 8.32
C GLY A 40 -11.35 -15.49 9.51
N ASN A 41 -10.68 -14.99 10.56
CA ASN A 41 -11.37 -14.42 11.71
C ASN A 41 -10.48 -13.43 12.48
N ALA A 42 -11.11 -12.55 13.27
CA ALA A 42 -10.39 -11.73 14.23
C ALA A 42 -9.95 -12.57 15.45
N HIS A 43 -8.69 -12.40 15.86
CA HIS A 43 -8.10 -13.05 17.04
C HIS A 43 -7.63 -12.00 18.03
N PRO A 44 -7.84 -12.17 19.34
CA PRO A 44 -7.36 -11.24 20.35
C PRO A 44 -5.84 -11.06 20.27
N CYS A 45 -5.38 -9.81 20.28
CA CYS A 45 -3.96 -9.46 20.31
C CYS A 45 -3.73 -8.34 21.31
N VAL A 46 -3.39 -8.71 22.54
CA VAL A 46 -3.23 -7.76 23.64
C VAL A 46 -1.81 -7.19 23.63
N ILE A 47 -1.69 -5.92 23.23
CA ILE A 47 -0.44 -5.17 23.21
C ILE A 47 -0.57 -4.03 24.22
N LEU A 48 0.35 -3.97 25.19
CA LEU A 48 0.35 -2.96 26.26
C LEU A 48 -0.97 -2.89 27.04
N GLY A 49 -1.66 -4.02 27.20
CA GLY A 49 -2.94 -4.10 27.92
C GLY A 49 -4.18 -3.67 27.13
N HIS A 50 -4.03 -3.36 25.84
CA HIS A 50 -5.15 -3.07 24.93
C HIS A 50 -5.26 -4.15 23.86
N ASP A 51 -6.48 -4.56 23.50
CA ASP A 51 -6.71 -5.53 22.43
C ASP A 51 -6.75 -4.83 21.06
N TRP A 52 -5.78 -5.18 20.22
CA TRP A 52 -5.64 -4.67 18.85
C TRP A 52 -6.08 -5.68 17.79
N GLY A 53 -6.65 -6.82 18.19
CA GLY A 53 -7.01 -7.93 17.31
C GLY A 53 -7.89 -7.52 16.14
N ASP A 54 -9.01 -6.83 16.41
CA ASP A 54 -9.95 -6.38 15.38
C ASP A 54 -9.33 -5.37 14.39
N LEU A 55 -8.45 -4.48 14.89
CA LEU A 55 -7.75 -3.53 14.04
C LEU A 55 -6.75 -4.25 13.12
N LEU A 56 -5.94 -5.14 13.69
CA LEU A 56 -4.95 -5.91 12.94
C LEU A 56 -5.63 -6.80 11.90
N TYR A 57 -6.76 -7.42 12.25
CA TYR A 57 -7.60 -8.17 11.32
C TYR A 57 -8.08 -7.29 10.15
N SER A 58 -8.66 -6.14 10.45
CA SER A 58 -9.15 -5.20 9.42
C SER A 58 -8.02 -4.72 8.50
N MET A 59 -6.85 -4.44 9.07
CA MET A 59 -5.65 -4.04 8.33
C MET A 59 -5.10 -5.18 7.46
N GLY A 60 -5.15 -6.42 7.94
CA GLY A 60 -4.73 -7.62 7.21
C GLY A 60 -5.67 -7.94 6.04
N VAL A 61 -6.98 -7.95 6.28
CA VAL A 61 -8.01 -8.17 5.25
C VAL A 61 -8.01 -7.07 4.18
N ALA A 62 -7.52 -5.86 4.51
CA ALA A 62 -7.33 -4.82 3.51
C ALA A 62 -6.45 -5.27 2.32
N PHE A 63 -5.59 -6.29 2.48
CA PHE A 63 -4.86 -6.92 1.37
C PHE A 63 -5.76 -7.22 0.16
N TRP A 64 -6.98 -7.72 0.38
CA TRP A 64 -7.92 -8.06 -0.70
C TRP A 64 -8.32 -6.85 -1.55
N LEU A 65 -8.29 -5.63 -1.00
CA LEU A 65 -8.55 -4.40 -1.75
C LEU A 65 -7.50 -4.16 -2.84
N PHE A 66 -6.29 -4.71 -2.69
CA PHE A 66 -5.24 -4.60 -3.71
C PHE A 66 -5.66 -5.16 -5.07
N PHE A 67 -6.52 -6.19 -5.12
CA PHE A 67 -7.02 -6.70 -6.40
C PHE A 67 -7.86 -5.67 -7.16
N PHE A 68 -8.49 -4.74 -6.44
CA PHE A 68 -9.29 -3.67 -7.03
C PHE A 68 -8.48 -2.39 -7.25
N THR A 69 -7.58 -2.04 -6.33
CA THR A 69 -6.82 -0.78 -6.40
C THR A 69 -5.45 -0.92 -7.05
N GLY A 70 -4.93 -2.13 -7.22
CA GLY A 70 -3.59 -2.40 -7.80
C GLY A 70 -3.43 -1.86 -9.22
N GLY A 71 -4.52 -1.74 -9.99
CA GLY A 71 -4.51 -1.07 -11.29
C GLY A 71 -4.08 0.40 -11.21
N LEU A 72 -4.39 1.10 -10.12
CA LEU A 72 -3.94 2.48 -9.90
C LEU A 72 -2.42 2.56 -9.77
N PHE A 73 -1.80 1.58 -9.11
CA PHE A 73 -0.34 1.50 -9.05
C PHE A 73 0.26 1.32 -10.44
N LEU A 74 -0.31 0.44 -11.28
CA LEU A 74 0.17 0.24 -12.65
C LEU A 74 0.06 1.52 -13.50
N ILE A 75 -1.04 2.26 -13.37
CA ILE A 75 -1.21 3.56 -14.03
C ILE A 75 -0.13 4.54 -13.54
N GLY A 76 0.06 4.66 -12.22
CA GLY A 76 1.10 5.50 -11.63
C GLY A 76 2.50 5.13 -12.13
N ALA A 77 2.82 3.84 -12.19
CA ALA A 77 4.10 3.34 -12.72
C ALA A 77 4.26 3.62 -14.22
N GLY A 78 3.20 3.49 -15.02
CA GLY A 78 3.22 3.88 -16.43
C GLY A 78 3.50 5.37 -16.61
N MET A 79 2.89 6.22 -15.76
CA MET A 79 3.15 7.65 -15.75
C MET A 79 4.60 7.97 -15.36
N THR A 80 5.18 7.35 -14.33
CA THR A 80 6.59 7.60 -13.98
C THR A 80 7.52 7.25 -15.13
N ILE A 81 7.31 6.09 -15.78
CA ILE A 81 8.10 5.65 -16.93
C ILE A 81 7.97 6.65 -18.08
N PHE A 82 6.74 7.04 -18.45
CA PHE A 82 6.51 8.01 -19.53
C PHE A 82 7.17 9.37 -19.24
N GLY A 83 7.03 9.88 -18.02
CA GLY A 83 7.66 11.12 -17.60
C GLY A 83 9.19 11.05 -17.66
N TRP A 84 9.76 9.91 -17.25
CA TRP A 84 11.19 9.66 -17.32
C TRP A 84 11.69 9.59 -18.76
N ILE A 85 11.04 8.83 -19.64
CA ILE A 85 11.38 8.74 -21.08
C ILE A 85 11.38 10.13 -21.72
N ARG A 86 10.32 10.92 -21.50
CA ARG A 86 10.22 12.27 -22.07
C ARG A 86 11.34 13.19 -21.56
N SER A 87 11.77 13.01 -20.30
CA SER A 87 12.87 13.78 -19.73
C SER A 87 14.22 13.45 -20.39
N LEU A 88 14.41 12.20 -20.82
CA LEU A 88 15.59 11.77 -21.56
C LEU A 88 15.57 12.28 -23.00
N THR A 89 14.42 12.19 -23.69
CA THR A 89 14.29 12.69 -25.07
C THR A 89 14.54 14.19 -25.16
N ARG A 90 14.06 14.97 -24.17
CA ARG A 90 14.29 16.43 -24.13
C ARG A 90 15.77 16.82 -23.96
N LYS A 91 16.61 15.96 -23.39
CA LYS A 91 18.04 16.22 -23.22
C LYS A 91 18.88 15.85 -24.44
N ARG A 92 18.32 15.08 -25.38
CA ARG A 92 19.02 14.57 -26.58
C ARG A 92 18.86 15.48 -27.81
N THR A 93 17.79 16.26 -27.87
CA THR A 93 17.57 17.35 -28.86
C THR A 93 18.08 18.67 -28.30
#